data_AF-A0A367R1G1-F1
#
_entry.id   AF-A0A367R1G1-F1
#
_cell.length_a   1.000
_cell.length_b   1.000
_cell.length_c   1.000
_cell.angle_alpha   90.00
_cell.angle_beta   90.00
_cell.angle_gamma   90.00
#
_symmetry.space_group_name_H-M   'P 1'
#
loop_
_entity.id
_entity.type
_entity.pdbx_description
1 polymer ?
#
loop_
_entity_poly.entity_id
_entity_poly.type
_entity_poly.pdbx_seq_one_letter_code
_entity_poly.pdbx_strand_id
1 'polypeptide(L)'
;MEKRKIKIDSLAPVLSGKSFPNLVYLAVRKCGNMSEVAQAIVNSPIMENLKVLELTDGNISNGDVLLNSPAINRLHTLDISGNRLHKNTIEQLSTLKCRVIADSQFSDRYYSVWE
;
A
#
# COMPACT_ATOMS: atom_id res chain seq x y z
N MET A 1 3.18 10.05 18.36
CA MET A 1 3.30 8.60 18.64
C MET A 1 3.97 7.93 17.46
N GLU A 2 5.03 7.17 17.68
CA GLU A 2 5.75 6.45 16.62
C GLU A 2 4.89 5.30 16.07
N LYS A 3 4.73 5.22 14.74
CA LYS A 3 3.97 4.14 14.10
C LYS A 3 4.75 2.83 14.21
N ARG A 4 4.06 1.72 14.52
CA ARG A 4 4.70 0.40 14.64
C ARG A 4 5.23 -0.05 13.28
N LYS A 5 6.43 -0.62 13.27
CA LYS A 5 7.02 -1.27 12.09
C LYS A 5 6.71 -2.75 12.10
N ILE A 6 6.42 -3.31 10.92
CA ILE A 6 6.18 -4.74 10.72
C ILE A 6 7.48 -5.40 10.27
N LYS A 7 7.84 -6.53 10.88
CA LYS A 7 8.91 -7.39 10.37
C LYS A 7 8.38 -8.16 9.17
N ILE A 8 8.97 -8.01 7.99
CA ILE A 8 8.46 -8.61 6.75
C ILE A 8 8.36 -10.13 6.85
N ASP A 9 9.32 -10.81 7.48
CA ASP A 9 9.30 -12.27 7.67
C ASP A 9 8.06 -12.76 8.42
N SER A 10 7.49 -11.94 9.31
CA SER A 10 6.24 -12.29 10.02
C SER A 10 5.01 -12.34 9.10
N LEU A 11 5.09 -11.75 7.91
CA LEU A 11 4.03 -11.79 6.90
C LEU A 11 4.14 -13.02 6.00
N ALA A 12 5.22 -13.81 6.07
CA ALA A 12 5.47 -14.91 5.14
C ALA A 12 4.28 -15.87 4.93
N PRO A 13 3.52 -16.29 5.98
CA PRO A 13 2.34 -17.14 5.77
C PRO A 13 1.28 -16.48 4.89
N VAL A 14 1.00 -15.19 5.11
CA VAL A 14 0.04 -14.40 4.34
C VAL A 14 0.55 -14.20 2.91
N LEU A 15 1.80 -13.74 2.76
CA LEU A 15 2.40 -13.44 1.46
C LEU A 15 2.52 -14.66 0.54
N SER A 16 2.64 -15.86 1.12
CA SER A 16 2.70 -17.10 0.35
C SER A 16 1.46 -17.38 -0.49
N GLY A 17 0.30 -16.79 -0.14
CA GLY A 17 -1.01 -17.10 -0.73
C GLY A 17 -1.53 -18.51 -0.40
N LYS A 18 -0.73 -19.38 0.23
CA LYS A 18 -1.09 -20.77 0.54
C LYS A 18 -1.83 -20.92 1.86
N SER A 19 -1.47 -20.12 2.87
CA SER A 19 -2.12 -20.20 4.20
C SER A 19 -3.57 -19.69 4.18
N PHE A 20 -3.90 -18.81 3.25
CA PHE A 20 -5.24 -18.22 3.11
C PHE A 20 -5.67 -18.21 1.63
N PRO A 21 -6.00 -19.39 1.05
CA PRO A 21 -6.23 -19.52 -0.39
C PRO A 21 -7.43 -18.71 -0.90
N ASN A 22 -8.37 -18.37 -0.02
CA ASN A 22 -9.57 -17.58 -0.34
C ASN A 22 -9.46 -16.10 0.09
N LEU A 23 -8.26 -15.62 0.45
CA LEU A 23 -8.09 -14.24 0.89
C LEU A 23 -8.21 -13.29 -0.30
N VAL A 24 -9.30 -12.52 -0.30
CA VAL A 24 -9.61 -11.54 -1.36
C VAL A 24 -9.37 -10.10 -0.94
N TYR A 25 -9.23 -9.84 0.36
CA TYR A 25 -9.04 -8.52 0.94
C TYR A 25 -7.90 -8.59 1.95
N LEU A 26 -6.89 -7.75 1.77
CA LEU A 26 -5.79 -7.59 2.71
C LEU A 26 -5.66 -6.10 3.08
N ALA A 27 -5.68 -5.82 4.38
CA ALA A 27 -5.45 -4.48 4.90
C ALA A 27 -4.24 -4.45 5.83
N VAL A 28 -3.37 -3.47 5.60
CA VAL A 28 -2.31 -3.07 6.51
C VAL A 28 -2.51 -1.59 6.83
N ARG A 29 -2.69 -1.26 8.10
CA ARG A 29 -2.99 0.10 8.56
C ARG A 29 -1.96 0.58 9.57
N LYS A 30 -1.72 1.89 9.64
CA LYS A 30 -0.90 2.52 10.71
C LYS A 30 0.50 1.91 10.85
N CYS A 31 1.15 1.65 9.71
CA CYS A 31 2.47 1.04 9.64
C CYS A 31 3.57 2.07 9.37
N GLY A 32 4.66 2.03 10.15
CA GLY A 32 5.80 2.94 10.03
C GLY A 32 6.71 2.65 8.83
N ASN A 33 6.79 1.38 8.41
CA ASN A 33 7.54 0.94 7.23
C ASN A 33 6.60 0.48 6.10
N MET A 34 5.52 1.23 5.86
CA MET A 34 4.49 0.85 4.88
C MET A 34 5.05 0.64 3.45
N SER A 35 6.08 1.40 3.02
CA SER A 35 6.71 1.20 1.70
C SER A 35 7.36 -0.18 1.55
N GLU A 36 8.06 -0.66 2.59
CA GLU A 36 8.68 -1.98 2.60
C GLU A 36 7.61 -3.09 2.59
N VAL A 37 6.53 -2.88 3.36
CA VAL A 37 5.40 -3.80 3.39
C VAL A 37 4.68 -3.85 2.04
N ALA A 38 4.46 -2.70 1.40
CA ALA A 38 3.89 -2.61 0.07
C ALA A 38 4.74 -3.39 -0.94
N GLN A 39 6.07 -3.20 -0.90
CA GLN A 39 7.00 -3.92 -1.77
C GLN A 39 6.94 -5.43 -1.57
N ALA A 40 6.90 -5.89 -0.32
CA ALA A 40 6.79 -7.31 -0.01
C ALA A 40 5.46 -7.90 -0.51
N ILE A 41 4.33 -7.21 -0.30
CA ILE A 41 3.01 -7.67 -0.75
C ILE A 41 2.95 -7.73 -2.27
N VAL A 42 3.31 -6.65 -2.95
CA VAL A 42 3.18 -6.50 -4.40
C VAL A 42 4.03 -7.52 -5.17
N ASN A 43 5.16 -7.95 -4.60
CA ASN A 43 6.03 -8.97 -5.17
C ASN A 43 5.68 -10.41 -4.75
N SER A 44 4.62 -10.60 -3.98
CA SER A 44 4.29 -11.91 -3.40
C SER A 44 3.14 -12.61 -4.12
N PRO A 45 3.09 -13.96 -4.07
CA PRO A 45 2.03 -14.75 -4.69
C PRO A 45 0.60 -14.39 -4.25
N ILE A 46 0.41 -13.78 -3.08
CA ILE A 46 -0.92 -13.38 -2.59
C ILE A 46 -1.67 -12.46 -3.58
N MET A 47 -0.93 -11.70 -4.39
CA MET A 47 -1.50 -10.80 -5.41
C MET A 47 -2.25 -11.52 -6.53
N GLU A 48 -2.07 -12.83 -6.68
CA GLU A 48 -2.82 -13.63 -7.66
C GLU A 48 -4.31 -13.75 -7.29
N ASN A 49 -4.63 -13.73 -6.00
CA ASN A 49 -5.98 -13.96 -5.48
C ASN A 49 -6.65 -12.67 -4.96
N LEU A 50 -5.87 -11.68 -4.55
CA LEU A 50 -6.41 -10.44 -3.98
C LEU A 50 -7.28 -9.68 -4.98
N LYS A 51 -8.38 -9.14 -4.47
CA LYS A 51 -9.26 -8.18 -5.15
C LYS A 51 -9.15 -6.79 -4.53
N VAL A 52 -8.84 -6.70 -3.25
CA VAL A 52 -8.67 -5.43 -2.55
C VAL A 52 -7.38 -5.45 -1.76
N LEU A 53 -6.55 -4.44 -1.99
CA LEU A 53 -5.36 -4.16 -1.18
C LEU A 53 -5.52 -2.79 -0.54
N GLU A 54 -5.47 -2.75 0.78
CA GLU A 54 -5.51 -1.52 1.56
C GLU A 54 -4.20 -1.33 2.34
N LEU A 55 -3.56 -0.18 2.14
CA LEU A 55 -2.28 0.21 2.74
C LEU A 55 -2.41 1.62 3.34
N THR A 56 -3.26 1.79 4.36
CA THR A 56 -3.70 3.12 4.83
C THR A 56 -2.99 3.61 6.08
N ASP A 57 -3.06 4.92 6.30
CA ASP A 57 -2.45 5.60 7.47
C ASP A 57 -0.97 5.26 7.65
N GLY A 58 -0.24 5.07 6.56
CA GLY A 58 1.13 4.57 6.52
C GLY A 58 2.18 5.67 6.33
N ASN A 59 3.25 5.28 5.65
CA ASN A 59 4.35 6.17 5.25
C ASN A 59 4.84 5.85 3.83
N ILE A 60 3.92 5.53 2.90
CA ILE A 60 4.27 5.38 1.48
C ILE A 60 4.59 6.77 0.93
N SER A 61 5.87 7.03 0.66
CA SER A 61 6.35 8.30 0.07
C SER A 61 6.70 8.17 -1.41
N ASN A 62 7.01 6.96 -1.88
CA ASN A 62 7.26 6.65 -3.28
C ASN A 62 6.27 5.56 -3.76
N GLY A 63 5.59 5.82 -4.88
CA GLY A 63 4.61 4.92 -5.50
C GLY A 63 5.17 4.02 -6.60
N ASP A 64 6.47 4.06 -6.90
CA ASP A 64 7.08 3.33 -8.03
C ASP A 64 6.76 1.84 -8.04
N VAL A 65 6.79 1.18 -6.88
CA VAL A 65 6.46 -0.25 -6.78
C VAL A 65 5.01 -0.54 -7.18
N LEU A 66 4.09 0.36 -6.84
CA LEU A 66 2.67 0.22 -7.16
C LEU A 66 2.44 0.46 -8.65
N LEU A 67 3.11 1.46 -9.22
CA LEU A 67 3.03 1.81 -10.65
C LEU A 67 3.62 0.72 -11.55
N ASN A 68 4.75 0.14 -11.15
CA ASN A 68 5.51 -0.79 -11.97
C ASN A 68 5.06 -2.25 -11.82
N SER A 69 4.06 -2.54 -10.98
CA SER A 69 3.55 -3.90 -10.80
C SER A 69 2.31 -4.18 -11.66
N PRO A 70 2.42 -5.08 -12.65
CA PRO A 70 1.26 -5.51 -13.42
C PRO A 70 0.16 -6.18 -12.58
N ALA A 71 0.53 -6.74 -11.41
CA ALA A 71 -0.41 -7.42 -10.53
C ALA A 71 -1.41 -6.47 -9.87
N ILE A 72 -1.02 -5.20 -9.64
CA ILE A 72 -1.94 -4.17 -9.13
C ILE A 72 -3.14 -3.97 -10.05
N ASN A 73 -2.92 -4.05 -11.37
CA ASN A 73 -4.00 -3.93 -12.36
C ASN A 73 -4.98 -5.12 -12.37
N ARG A 74 -4.73 -6.18 -11.59
CA ARG A 74 -5.65 -7.31 -11.38
C ARG A 74 -6.59 -7.08 -10.18
N LEU A 75 -6.27 -6.11 -9.32
CA LEU A 75 -7.13 -5.73 -8.20
C LEU A 75 -8.41 -5.09 -8.72
N HIS A 76 -9.47 -5.22 -7.92
CA HIS A 76 -10.64 -4.37 -8.02
C HIS A 76 -10.39 -3.01 -7.37
N THR A 77 -9.70 -2.96 -6.22
CA THR A 77 -9.42 -1.72 -5.49
C THR A 77 -8.04 -1.72 -4.85
N LEU A 78 -7.33 -0.60 -5.00
CA LEU A 78 -6.14 -0.23 -4.25
C LEU A 78 -6.46 1.01 -3.41
N ASP A 79 -6.42 0.88 -2.08
CA ASP A 79 -6.58 2.01 -1.17
C ASP A 79 -5.25 2.33 -0.48
N ILE A 80 -4.76 3.53 -0.73
CA ILE A 80 -3.48 4.08 -0.28
C ILE A 80 -3.70 5.42 0.42
N SER A 81 -4.89 5.65 0.95
CA SER A 81 -5.24 6.86 1.68
C SER A 81 -4.41 7.04 2.95
N GLY A 82 -4.15 8.27 3.36
CA GLY A 82 -3.36 8.52 4.57
C GLY A 82 -1.89 8.13 4.45
N ASN A 83 -1.28 8.29 3.28
CA ASN A 83 0.17 8.12 3.08
C ASN A 83 0.86 9.47 2.82
N ARG A 84 2.03 9.49 2.19
CA ARG A 84 2.82 10.70 1.90
C ARG A 84 3.12 10.84 0.41
N LEU A 85 2.20 10.41 -0.45
CA LEU A 85 2.41 10.44 -1.89
C LEU A 85 2.27 11.86 -2.45
N HIS A 86 3.17 12.23 -3.35
CA HIS A 86 3.07 13.48 -4.08
C HIS A 86 1.92 13.46 -5.10
N LYS A 87 1.36 14.63 -5.39
CA LYS A 87 0.24 14.80 -6.32
C LYS A 87 0.50 14.14 -7.69
N ASN A 88 1.69 14.33 -8.27
CA ASN A 88 2.07 13.71 -9.53
C ASN A 88 2.00 12.18 -9.47
N THR A 89 2.48 11.57 -8.39
CA THR A 89 2.41 10.12 -8.20
C THR A 89 0.96 9.63 -8.08
N ILE A 90 0.09 10.40 -7.40
CA ILE A 90 -1.34 10.08 -7.31
C ILE A 90 -2.00 10.16 -8.69
N GLU A 91 -1.68 11.19 -9.48
CA GLU A 91 -2.17 11.34 -10.85
C GLU A 91 -1.75 10.15 -11.71
N GLN A 92 -0.49 9.70 -11.62
CA GLN A 92 -0.01 8.49 -12.30
C GLN A 92 -0.76 7.23 -11.84
N LEU A 93 -0.94 7.05 -10.52
CA LEU A 93 -1.65 5.90 -9.96
C LEU A 93 -3.13 5.88 -10.38
N SER A 94 -3.76 7.04 -10.58
CA SER A 94 -5.14 7.12 -11.05
C SER A 94 -5.35 6.58 -12.47
N THR A 95 -4.27 6.40 -13.25
CA THR A 95 -4.32 5.81 -14.60
C THR A 95 -4.33 4.27 -14.59
N LEU A 96 -4.17 3.65 -13.42
CA LEU A 96 -4.25 2.19 -13.26
C LEU A 96 -5.67 1.70 -13.57
N LYS A 97 -5.78 0.43 -13.97
CA LYS A 97 -7.05 -0.22 -14.32
C LYS A 97 -7.94 -0.49 -13.11
N CYS A 98 -7.35 -0.62 -11.92
CA CYS A 98 -8.09 -0.81 -10.68
C CYS A 98 -8.59 0.52 -10.12
N ARG A 99 -9.65 0.49 -9.29
CA ARG A 99 -10.07 1.69 -8.56
C ARG A 99 -9.00 2.07 -7.54
N VAL A 100 -8.48 3.29 -7.64
CA VAL A 100 -7.51 3.84 -6.68
C VAL A 100 -8.20 4.83 -5.74
N ILE A 101 -8.01 4.64 -4.44
CA ILE A 101 -8.41 5.59 -3.39
C ILE A 101 -7.13 6.13 -2.76
N ALA A 102 -6.93 7.45 -2.82
CA ALA A 102 -5.66 8.08 -2.43
C ALA A 102 -5.88 9.35 -1.58
N ASP A 103 -6.98 9.41 -0.85
CA ASP A 103 -7.37 10.60 -0.09
C ASP A 103 -6.44 10.85 1.11
N SER A 104 -6.53 12.05 1.68
CA SER A 104 -5.90 12.38 2.97
C SER A 104 -4.39 12.16 3.05
N GLN A 105 -3.64 12.39 1.96
CA GLN A 105 -2.17 12.32 2.00
C GLN A 105 -1.59 13.39 2.94
N PHE A 106 -0.62 13.00 3.77
CA PHE A 106 0.15 13.94 4.59
C PHE A 106 1.12 14.71 3.70
N SER A 107 1.12 16.04 3.85
CA SER A 107 2.13 16.90 3.26
C SER A 107 3.08 17.38 4.36
N ASP A 108 4.38 17.19 4.16
CA ASP A 108 5.41 17.71 5.06
C ASP A 108 5.37 19.25 5.17
N ARG A 109 4.72 19.95 4.21
CA ARG A 109 4.59 21.42 4.21
C ARG A 109 3.76 22.00 5.36
N TYR A 110 2.96 21.19 6.06
CA TYR A 110 2.15 21.65 7.19
C TYR A 110 2.76 21.28 8.56
N TYR A 111 3.86 20.54 8.59
CA TYR A 111 4.55 20.17 9.84
C TYR A 111 5.51 21.25 10.35
N SER A 112 5.89 22.23 9.53
CA SER A 112 6.77 23.33 9.94
C SER A 112 6.05 24.53 10.60
N VAL A 113 4.74 24.42 10.88
CA VAL A 113 3.95 25.51 11.51
C VAL A 113 3.58 25.20 12.97
N TRP A 114 3.98 24.03 13.47
CA TRP A 114 3.65 23.57 14.83
C TRP A 114 4.88 23.00 15.57
N GLU A 115 6.06 23.56 15.27
CA GLU A 115 7.23 23.50 16.16
C GLU A 115 7.55 24.90 16.68
#